data_AF-A0A8T3ZG23-F1
#
_entry.id   AF-A0A8T3ZG23-F1
#
_cell.length_a   1.000
_cell.length_b   1.000
_cell.length_c   1.000
_cell.angle_alpha   90.00
_cell.angle_beta   90.00
_cell.angle_gamma   90.00
#
_symmetry.space_group_name_H-M   'P 1'
#
loop_
_entity.id
_entity.type
_entity.pdbx_description
1 polymer ?
#
loop_
_entity_poly.entity_id
_entity_poly.type
_entity_poly.pdbx_seq_one_letter_code
_entity_poly.pdbx_strand_id
1 'polypeptide(L)'
;RFPLHWANGNERQSGAPCGTFNTTSVPATAKNTISIGATNSNDDSTTTFTSYGPTDDGRTKPDVVAPGCQATGDLKITSTNLTNSAYTGKCGTSMATPHVAGISALYLQRWRQLTNASAKPLPSTYKALLVQTADDLARSGNGSRAFDGPDFINGYGRVNATRLINYVNNDSGTQTLIREETITWAELDEINITVPSGWKRLRVTLAWDDKPGSTTAANSLVNNLDLYVIAPNGTVYKPWILNPAIPANAATTGVDSRNNLEQVEVANPASGTWKVRVNGTYVPWVFYRYLGWSFWFGGGSGISFIIPGTQMYSLALPSASAEK
;
A
#
# COMPACT_ATOMS: atom_id res chain seq x y z
N ARG A 1 -12.97 -12.50 7.58
CA ARG A 1 -11.94 -12.75 6.53
C ARG A 1 -10.60 -12.28 7.08
N PHE A 2 -9.47 -12.81 6.61
CA PHE A 2 -8.13 -12.40 7.07
C PHE A 2 -7.31 -11.91 5.88
N PRO A 3 -6.41 -10.93 6.07
CA PRO A 3 -5.48 -10.54 5.02
C PRO A 3 -4.54 -11.69 4.69
N LEU A 4 -4.39 -12.00 3.40
CA LEU A 4 -3.51 -13.05 2.90
C LEU A 4 -2.27 -12.43 2.27
N HIS A 5 -1.10 -12.93 2.66
CA HIS A 5 0.21 -12.44 2.23
C HIS A 5 0.89 -13.48 1.35
N TRP A 6 1.49 -13.03 0.25
CA TRP A 6 2.31 -13.88 -0.62
C TRP A 6 3.64 -13.22 -0.94
N ALA A 7 4.71 -14.01 -0.94
CA ALA A 7 5.99 -13.60 -1.48
C ALA A 7 5.84 -13.31 -2.98
N ASN A 8 6.32 -12.16 -3.45
CA ASN A 8 6.17 -11.78 -4.87
C ASN A 8 6.97 -12.69 -5.82
N GLY A 9 7.99 -13.38 -5.30
CA GLY A 9 8.86 -14.30 -6.04
C GLY A 9 10.35 -13.90 -5.94
N ASN A 10 11.24 -14.82 -6.32
CA ASN A 10 12.69 -14.59 -6.35
C ASN A 10 13.28 -14.82 -7.76
N GLU A 11 12.48 -14.57 -8.80
CA GLU A 11 12.75 -15.02 -10.18
C GLU A 11 13.68 -14.10 -10.98
N ARG A 12 14.37 -13.16 -10.32
CA ARG A 12 15.38 -12.28 -10.94
C ARG A 12 16.82 -12.68 -10.62
N GLN A 13 17.02 -13.87 -10.05
CA GLN A 13 18.35 -14.43 -9.79
C GLN A 13 19.08 -14.79 -11.10
N SER A 14 20.41 -14.87 -11.03
CA SER A 14 21.25 -15.28 -12.17
C SER A 14 20.82 -16.65 -12.71
N GLY A 15 20.56 -16.73 -14.02
CA GLY A 15 20.12 -17.96 -14.69
C GLY A 15 18.61 -18.20 -14.66
N ALA A 16 17.82 -17.28 -14.10
CA ALA A 16 16.37 -17.33 -14.23
C ALA A 16 15.95 -17.18 -15.70
N PRO A 17 14.96 -17.95 -16.18
CA PRO A 17 14.54 -17.93 -17.59
C PRO A 17 13.76 -16.67 -17.97
N CYS A 18 13.34 -15.87 -16.98
CA CYS A 18 12.47 -14.73 -17.17
C CYS A 18 13.26 -13.42 -17.37
N GLY A 19 12.66 -12.46 -18.08
CA GLY A 19 13.22 -11.11 -18.25
C GLY A 19 13.22 -10.29 -16.95
N THR A 20 13.55 -9.00 -17.04
CA THR A 20 13.61 -8.12 -15.85
C THR A 20 12.24 -7.86 -15.21
N PHE A 21 11.17 -7.87 -15.99
CA PHE A 21 9.78 -7.63 -15.56
C PHE A 21 8.91 -8.84 -15.90
N ASN A 22 7.66 -8.87 -15.44
CA ASN A 22 6.73 -10.02 -15.59
C ASN A 22 7.24 -11.28 -14.90
N THR A 23 7.71 -11.13 -13.66
CA THR A 23 8.36 -12.20 -12.89
C THR A 23 7.63 -12.53 -11.60
N THR A 24 6.48 -11.89 -11.34
CA THR A 24 5.65 -12.17 -10.16
C THR A 24 5.16 -13.62 -10.19
N SER A 25 5.52 -14.39 -9.16
CA SER A 25 5.13 -15.79 -9.04
C SER A 25 3.67 -15.95 -8.64
N VAL A 26 2.97 -16.93 -9.21
CA VAL A 26 1.71 -17.42 -8.65
C VAL A 26 1.95 -18.05 -7.26
N PRO A 27 1.06 -17.82 -6.28
CA PRO A 27 -0.24 -17.13 -6.35
C PRO A 27 -0.20 -15.63 -5.98
N ALA A 28 0.98 -14.99 -5.94
CA ALA A 28 1.11 -13.57 -5.59
C ALA A 28 0.44 -12.60 -6.60
N THR A 29 0.14 -13.11 -7.79
CA THR A 29 -0.67 -12.43 -8.81
C THR A 29 -2.15 -12.25 -8.40
N ALA A 30 -2.64 -12.89 -7.34
CA ALA A 30 -4.03 -12.78 -6.90
C ALA A 30 -4.41 -11.34 -6.44
N LYS A 31 -5.54 -10.81 -6.94
CA LYS A 31 -6.04 -9.44 -6.69
C LYS A 31 -6.20 -9.09 -5.20
N ASN A 32 -6.85 -9.98 -4.44
CA ASN A 32 -7.24 -9.72 -3.06
C ASN A 32 -6.15 -10.06 -2.03
N THR A 33 -4.98 -10.46 -2.51
CA THR A 33 -3.82 -10.73 -1.65
C THR A 33 -2.92 -9.52 -1.59
N ILE A 34 -2.08 -9.49 -0.57
CA ILE A 34 -0.97 -8.55 -0.45
C ILE A 34 0.28 -9.31 -0.91
N SER A 35 0.83 -8.89 -2.04
CA SER A 35 2.10 -9.38 -2.56
C SER A 35 3.24 -8.54 -2.03
N ILE A 36 4.29 -9.20 -1.54
CA ILE A 36 5.41 -8.57 -0.86
C ILE A 36 6.71 -8.83 -1.62
N GLY A 37 7.32 -7.77 -2.13
CA GLY A 37 8.69 -7.80 -2.64
C GLY A 37 9.72 -7.56 -1.54
N ALA A 38 11.00 -7.71 -1.87
CA ALA A 38 12.09 -7.60 -0.91
C ALA A 38 13.00 -6.40 -1.19
N THR A 39 13.32 -5.65 -0.13
CA THR A 39 14.40 -4.66 -0.10
C THR A 39 15.53 -5.13 0.82
N ASN A 40 16.69 -4.50 0.67
CA ASN A 40 17.80 -4.62 1.59
C ASN A 40 17.52 -3.81 2.86
N SER A 41 17.65 -4.42 4.03
CA SER A 41 17.24 -3.81 5.30
C SER A 41 18.13 -2.66 5.76
N ASN A 42 19.33 -2.56 5.20
CA ASN A 42 20.38 -1.63 5.63
C ASN A 42 20.41 -0.34 4.79
N ASP A 43 19.88 -0.34 3.58
CA ASP A 43 19.90 0.84 2.69
C ASP A 43 18.62 1.02 1.85
N ASP A 44 17.60 0.19 2.09
CA ASP A 44 16.32 0.16 1.38
C ASP A 44 16.43 -0.05 -0.14
N SER A 45 17.61 -0.42 -0.64
CA SER A 45 17.79 -0.75 -2.05
C SER A 45 17.04 -2.02 -2.43
N THR A 46 16.58 -2.11 -3.67
CA THR A 46 15.91 -3.29 -4.15
C THR A 46 16.85 -4.50 -4.17
N THR A 47 16.41 -5.67 -3.72
CA THR A 47 17.24 -6.87 -3.80
C THR A 47 17.40 -7.34 -5.24
N THR A 48 18.51 -8.01 -5.55
CA THR A 48 18.79 -8.50 -6.90
C THR A 48 17.82 -9.61 -7.34
N PHE A 49 17.21 -10.32 -6.40
CA PHE A 49 16.38 -11.48 -6.68
C PHE A 49 14.88 -11.18 -6.72
N THR A 50 14.39 -10.12 -6.05
CA THR A 50 12.94 -9.92 -5.89
C THR A 50 12.28 -9.83 -7.25
N SER A 51 11.21 -10.58 -7.45
CA SER A 51 10.41 -10.48 -8.67
C SER A 51 9.80 -9.09 -8.81
N TYR A 52 9.66 -8.65 -10.06
CA TYR A 52 8.97 -7.43 -10.49
C TYR A 52 7.71 -7.79 -11.26
N GLY A 53 6.69 -6.95 -11.12
CA GLY A 53 5.51 -7.00 -11.98
C GLY A 53 5.81 -6.54 -13.42
N PRO A 54 4.78 -6.21 -14.20
CA PRO A 54 3.37 -6.43 -13.90
C PRO A 54 3.02 -7.92 -13.78
N THR A 55 1.78 -8.21 -13.39
CA THR A 55 1.17 -9.53 -13.66
C THR A 55 0.89 -9.70 -15.16
N ASP A 56 0.55 -10.92 -15.60
CA ASP A 56 0.23 -11.20 -17.01
C ASP A 56 -0.89 -10.30 -17.59
N ASP A 57 -1.84 -9.87 -16.75
CA ASP A 57 -2.92 -8.95 -17.12
C ASP A 57 -2.60 -7.46 -16.86
N GLY A 58 -1.33 -7.14 -16.56
CA GLY A 58 -0.82 -5.77 -16.47
C GLY A 58 -1.01 -5.07 -15.13
N ARG A 59 -1.43 -5.78 -14.07
CA ARG A 59 -1.64 -5.18 -12.73
C ARG A 59 -0.33 -4.92 -12.00
N THR A 60 -0.37 -3.97 -11.09
CA THR A 60 0.75 -3.60 -10.23
C THR A 60 1.00 -4.67 -9.19
N LYS A 61 2.19 -5.29 -9.27
CA LYS A 61 2.76 -6.17 -8.25
C LYS A 61 4.27 -5.91 -8.14
N PRO A 62 4.89 -6.03 -6.95
CA PRO A 62 4.26 -6.31 -5.64
C PRO A 62 3.32 -5.17 -5.21
N ASP A 63 2.49 -5.39 -4.18
CA ASP A 63 1.67 -4.30 -3.63
C ASP A 63 2.55 -3.38 -2.76
N VAL A 64 3.44 -3.97 -1.97
CA VAL A 64 4.40 -3.29 -1.09
C VAL A 64 5.71 -4.08 -1.02
N VAL A 65 6.74 -3.46 -0.48
CA VAL A 65 8.01 -4.14 -0.16
C VAL A 65 8.34 -4.10 1.33
N ALA A 66 9.17 -5.05 1.77
CA ALA A 66 9.69 -5.09 3.12
C ALA A 66 11.12 -5.64 3.13
N PRO A 67 11.87 -5.45 4.25
CA PRO A 67 13.20 -5.99 4.39
C PRO A 67 13.24 -7.51 4.19
N GLY A 68 14.07 -7.99 3.27
CA GLY A 68 14.22 -9.40 2.94
C GLY A 68 15.65 -9.87 2.69
N CYS A 69 16.64 -8.98 2.73
CA CYS A 69 18.08 -9.27 2.67
C CYS A 69 18.90 -8.08 3.19
N GLN A 70 20.21 -8.08 3.02
CA GLN A 70 21.08 -6.93 3.23
C GLN A 70 22.02 -6.75 2.04
N ALA A 71 22.30 -5.50 1.66
CA ALA A 71 23.22 -5.18 0.57
C ALA A 71 24.70 -5.34 0.99
N THR A 72 24.99 -5.11 2.27
CA THR A 72 26.32 -5.16 2.89
C THR A 72 26.20 -5.73 4.31
N GLY A 73 27.32 -5.97 5.00
CA GLY A 73 27.30 -6.52 6.35
C GLY A 73 27.10 -8.04 6.35
N ASP A 74 26.11 -8.55 7.07
CA ASP A 74 25.84 -9.99 7.19
C ASP A 74 25.28 -10.59 5.89
N LEU A 75 24.90 -9.73 4.94
CA LEU A 75 24.33 -10.06 3.63
C LEU A 75 23.05 -10.91 3.74
N LYS A 76 22.41 -10.91 4.91
CA LYS A 76 21.31 -11.82 5.28
C LYS A 76 20.41 -11.19 6.34
N ILE A 77 19.19 -11.71 6.46
CA ILE A 77 18.28 -11.45 7.59
C ILE A 77 18.27 -12.67 8.51
N THR A 78 18.29 -12.42 9.81
CA THR A 78 18.16 -13.45 10.84
C THR A 78 16.84 -14.20 10.71
N SER A 79 16.92 -15.52 10.66
CA SER A 79 15.81 -16.45 10.51
C SER A 79 16.04 -17.67 11.41
N THR A 80 14.99 -18.45 11.67
CA THR A 80 15.12 -19.68 12.43
C THR A 80 15.85 -20.74 11.63
N ASN A 81 16.75 -21.48 12.28
CA ASN A 81 17.35 -22.66 11.67
C ASN A 81 16.40 -23.86 11.81
N LEU A 82 16.36 -24.73 10.80
CA LEU A 82 15.53 -25.94 10.79
C LEU A 82 16.26 -27.15 11.39
N THR A 83 17.59 -27.12 11.44
CA THR A 83 18.39 -28.28 11.84
C THR A 83 18.86 -28.24 13.29
N ASN A 84 18.76 -27.09 13.95
CA ASN A 84 19.07 -26.91 15.36
C ASN A 84 18.25 -25.75 15.95
N SER A 85 18.29 -25.57 17.26
CA SER A 85 17.57 -24.50 17.96
C SER A 85 18.24 -23.11 17.85
N ALA A 86 19.15 -22.90 16.90
CA ALA A 86 19.84 -21.63 16.71
C ALA A 86 19.18 -20.78 15.61
N TYR A 87 19.70 -19.56 15.43
CA TYR A 87 19.37 -18.70 14.31
C TYR A 87 20.33 -18.92 13.15
N THR A 88 19.89 -18.58 11.94
CA THR A 88 20.70 -18.57 10.72
C THR A 88 20.35 -17.36 9.86
N GLY A 89 21.21 -17.00 8.91
CA GLY A 89 20.92 -15.95 7.94
C GLY A 89 20.23 -16.51 6.69
N LYS A 90 19.16 -15.85 6.22
CA LYS A 90 18.50 -16.14 4.94
C LYS A 90 18.18 -14.85 4.19
N CYS A 91 17.96 -14.97 2.88
CA CYS A 91 17.43 -13.90 2.04
C CYS A 91 16.28 -14.41 1.18
N GLY A 92 15.32 -13.53 0.90
CA GLY A 92 14.22 -13.82 -0.01
C GLY A 92 13.02 -12.94 0.22
N THR A 93 12.13 -12.87 -0.77
CA THR A 93 10.75 -12.39 -0.55
C THR A 93 10.05 -13.23 0.52
N SER A 94 10.43 -14.50 0.69
CA SER A 94 10.04 -15.37 1.82
C SER A 94 10.42 -14.85 3.21
N MET A 95 11.42 -13.96 3.35
CA MET A 95 11.75 -13.29 4.62
C MET A 95 10.99 -11.97 4.77
N ALA A 96 10.74 -11.28 3.65
CA ALA A 96 9.94 -10.06 3.63
C ALA A 96 8.44 -10.32 3.95
N THR A 97 7.87 -11.43 3.47
CA THR A 97 6.48 -11.82 3.72
C THR A 97 6.13 -11.98 5.21
N PRO A 98 6.87 -12.77 6.03
CA PRO A 98 6.58 -12.89 7.46
C PRO A 98 6.84 -11.60 8.24
N HIS A 99 7.71 -10.70 7.77
CA HIS A 99 7.84 -9.36 8.33
C HIS A 99 6.51 -8.59 8.22
N VAL A 100 5.90 -8.57 7.04
CA VAL A 100 4.58 -7.93 6.84
C VAL A 100 3.48 -8.66 7.61
N ALA A 101 3.51 -10.00 7.67
CA ALA A 101 2.54 -10.75 8.47
C ALA A 101 2.58 -10.38 9.97
N GLY A 102 3.78 -10.12 10.52
CA GLY A 102 3.94 -9.60 11.87
C GLY A 102 3.33 -8.20 12.05
N ILE A 103 3.51 -7.31 11.06
CA ILE A 103 2.85 -6.00 11.03
C ILE A 103 1.32 -6.16 10.99
N SER A 104 0.79 -7.13 10.25
CA SER A 104 -0.65 -7.43 10.23
C SER A 104 -1.15 -7.86 11.60
N ALA A 105 -0.39 -8.67 12.33
CA ALA A 105 -0.76 -9.08 13.68
C ALA A 105 -0.84 -7.88 14.64
N LEU A 106 0.14 -6.97 14.59
CA LEU A 106 0.13 -5.72 15.36
C LEU A 106 -1.07 -4.84 15.01
N TYR A 107 -1.34 -4.66 13.72
CA TYR A 107 -2.51 -3.91 13.24
C TYR A 107 -3.82 -4.53 13.73
N LEU A 108 -4.01 -5.83 13.54
CA LEU A 108 -5.24 -6.52 13.95
C LEU A 108 -5.45 -6.47 15.46
N GLN A 109 -4.37 -6.60 16.25
CA GLN A 109 -4.43 -6.41 17.69
C GLN A 109 -4.89 -4.99 18.04
N ARG A 110 -4.26 -3.98 17.44
CA ARG A 110 -4.57 -2.59 17.75
C ARG A 110 -5.97 -2.18 17.31
N TRP A 111 -6.39 -2.61 16.13
CA TRP A 111 -7.76 -2.42 15.64
C TRP A 111 -8.77 -2.95 16.66
N ARG A 112 -8.61 -4.19 17.11
CA ARG A 112 -9.50 -4.81 18.10
C ARG A 112 -9.54 -4.04 19.42
N GLN A 113 -8.42 -3.45 19.86
CA GLN A 113 -8.39 -2.63 21.07
C GLN A 113 -9.21 -1.34 20.91
N LEU A 114 -9.21 -0.73 19.72
CA LEU A 114 -9.95 0.50 19.45
C LEU A 114 -11.44 0.26 19.19
N THR A 115 -11.80 -0.90 18.62
CA THR A 115 -13.19 -1.21 18.22
C THR A 115 -13.88 -2.20 19.18
N ASN A 116 -13.45 -2.28 20.45
CA ASN A 116 -14.02 -3.17 21.47
C ASN A 116 -14.16 -4.64 21.03
N ALA A 117 -13.16 -5.16 20.30
CA ALA A 117 -13.03 -6.54 19.80
C ALA A 117 -14.14 -7.08 18.87
N SER A 118 -15.22 -6.33 18.61
CA SER A 118 -16.38 -6.80 17.85
C SER A 118 -16.25 -6.65 16.32
N ALA A 119 -15.47 -5.69 15.84
CA ALA A 119 -15.25 -5.46 14.41
C ALA A 119 -13.92 -6.07 13.94
N LYS A 120 -13.97 -6.94 12.93
CA LYS A 120 -12.78 -7.35 12.17
C LYS A 120 -12.70 -6.47 10.92
N PRO A 121 -11.58 -5.80 10.66
CA PRO A 121 -11.45 -4.99 9.45
C PRO A 121 -11.51 -5.88 8.21
N LEU A 122 -11.98 -5.34 7.10
CA LEU A 122 -11.92 -6.02 5.82
C LEU A 122 -10.44 -6.24 5.41
N PRO A 123 -10.11 -7.34 4.69
CA PRO A 123 -8.79 -7.51 4.09
C PRO A 123 -8.38 -6.34 3.20
N SER A 124 -9.32 -5.80 2.41
CA SER A 124 -9.12 -4.59 1.60
C SER A 124 -8.79 -3.35 2.42
N THR A 125 -9.41 -3.17 3.60
CA THR A 125 -9.07 -2.09 4.54
C THR A 125 -7.62 -2.18 4.97
N TYR A 126 -7.16 -3.37 5.37
CA TYR A 126 -5.76 -3.55 5.73
C TYR A 126 -4.82 -3.30 4.54
N LYS A 127 -5.16 -3.79 3.34
CA LYS A 127 -4.37 -3.55 2.12
C LYS A 127 -4.27 -2.06 1.80
N ALA A 128 -5.38 -1.32 1.82
CA ALA A 128 -5.41 0.11 1.60
C ALA A 128 -4.56 0.85 2.63
N LEU A 129 -4.67 0.52 3.92
CA LEU A 129 -3.91 1.16 4.98
C LEU A 129 -2.40 0.89 4.88
N LEU A 130 -2.02 -0.34 4.53
CA LEU A 130 -0.62 -0.72 4.34
C LEU A 130 0.04 0.11 3.23
N VAL A 131 -0.68 0.32 2.12
CA VAL A 131 -0.27 1.15 0.98
C VAL A 131 -0.34 2.65 1.29
N GLN A 132 -1.41 3.09 1.96
CA GLN A 132 -1.63 4.48 2.38
C GLN A 132 -0.48 4.99 3.27
N THR A 133 0.11 4.09 4.06
CA THR A 133 1.15 4.40 5.04
C THR A 133 2.54 3.94 4.63
N ALA A 134 2.69 3.34 3.44
CA ALA A 134 3.99 2.96 2.91
C ALA A 134 4.84 4.19 2.58
N ASP A 135 6.15 4.02 2.79
CA ASP A 135 7.17 4.98 2.39
C ASP A 135 7.57 4.71 0.94
N ASP A 136 7.32 5.70 0.10
CA ASP A 136 7.65 5.66 -1.32
C ASP A 136 9.18 5.53 -1.50
N LEU A 137 9.59 4.59 -2.36
CA LEU A 137 11.00 4.30 -2.65
C LEU A 137 11.31 4.73 -4.08
N ALA A 138 12.53 5.19 -4.32
CA ALA A 138 12.93 5.55 -5.68
C ALA A 138 12.89 4.34 -6.61
N ARG A 139 12.42 4.54 -7.84
CA ARG A 139 12.32 3.49 -8.88
C ARG A 139 13.67 2.87 -9.23
N SER A 140 14.74 3.67 -9.21
CA SER A 140 16.11 3.19 -9.45
C SER A 140 17.11 3.82 -8.48
N GLY A 141 17.51 3.07 -7.44
CA GLY A 141 18.62 3.45 -6.56
C GLY A 141 18.28 3.49 -5.07
N ASN A 142 19.31 3.67 -4.25
CA ASN A 142 19.23 3.62 -2.78
C ASN A 142 18.48 4.83 -2.20
N GLY A 143 17.48 4.53 -1.37
CA GLY A 143 16.77 5.50 -0.52
C GLY A 143 15.51 6.13 -1.11
N SER A 144 14.72 6.78 -0.25
CA SER A 144 13.56 7.57 -0.66
C SER A 144 14.01 8.89 -1.28
N ARG A 145 13.64 9.11 -2.55
CA ARG A 145 13.83 10.41 -3.21
C ARG A 145 12.62 10.68 -4.11
N ALA A 146 12.07 11.89 -3.96
CA ALA A 146 11.06 12.56 -4.79
C ALA A 146 9.93 11.70 -5.39
N PHE A 147 8.69 11.92 -4.93
CA PHE A 147 7.39 11.47 -5.48
C PHE A 147 7.42 10.73 -6.84
N ASP A 148 7.92 9.49 -6.86
CA ASP A 148 7.99 8.70 -8.09
C ASP A 148 6.69 7.92 -8.31
N GLY A 149 5.84 7.82 -7.27
CA GLY A 149 4.60 7.08 -7.31
C GLY A 149 4.86 5.57 -7.29
N PRO A 150 3.80 4.74 -7.43
CA PRO A 150 3.98 3.30 -7.47
C PRO A 150 4.78 2.88 -8.71
N ASP A 151 5.47 1.74 -8.63
CA ASP A 151 6.17 1.13 -9.76
C ASP A 151 6.05 -0.41 -9.73
N PHE A 152 6.50 -1.09 -10.79
CA PHE A 152 6.47 -2.56 -10.85
C PHE A 152 7.60 -3.25 -10.05
N ILE A 153 8.44 -2.48 -9.36
CA ILE A 153 9.61 -2.94 -8.62
C ILE A 153 9.31 -3.00 -7.12
N ASN A 154 8.92 -1.86 -6.56
CA ASN A 154 8.64 -1.59 -5.16
C ASN A 154 7.15 -1.52 -4.84
N GLY A 155 6.26 -1.60 -5.85
CA GLY A 155 4.83 -1.42 -5.64
C GLY A 155 4.53 -0.01 -5.17
N TYR A 156 3.73 0.12 -4.11
CA TYR A 156 3.46 1.42 -3.46
C TYR A 156 4.51 1.81 -2.40
N GLY A 157 5.61 1.09 -2.32
CA GLY A 157 6.73 1.39 -1.44
C GLY A 157 6.86 0.45 -0.23
N ARG A 158 7.73 0.84 0.69
CA ARG A 158 8.11 0.04 1.86
C ARG A 158 7.08 0.18 2.98
N VAL A 159 6.68 -0.95 3.57
CA VAL A 159 5.79 -0.95 4.73
C VAL A 159 6.38 -0.14 5.91
N ASN A 160 5.53 0.66 6.57
CA ASN A 160 5.91 1.41 7.75
C ASN A 160 4.92 1.13 8.90
N ALA A 161 5.31 0.24 9.81
CA ALA A 161 4.46 -0.23 10.92
C ALA A 161 4.06 0.91 11.86
N THR A 162 4.98 1.81 12.19
CA THR A 162 4.71 2.95 13.07
C THR A 162 3.68 3.90 12.45
N ARG A 163 3.85 4.23 11.16
CA ARG A 163 2.92 5.09 10.44
C ARG A 163 1.54 4.44 10.31
N LEU A 164 1.48 3.13 10.05
CA LEU A 164 0.24 2.35 10.05
C LEU A 164 -0.49 2.43 11.39
N ILE A 165 0.18 2.12 12.50
CA ILE A 165 -0.45 2.12 13.83
C ILE A 165 -0.87 3.52 14.25
N ASN A 166 -0.04 4.54 13.98
CA ASN A 166 -0.41 5.93 14.23
C ASN A 166 -1.64 6.33 13.41
N TYR A 167 -1.71 5.94 12.14
CA TYR A 167 -2.87 6.25 11.29
C TYR A 167 -4.16 5.68 11.89
N VAL A 168 -4.14 4.41 12.31
CA VAL A 168 -5.29 3.73 12.92
C VAL A 168 -5.67 4.35 14.27
N ASN A 169 -4.68 4.73 15.08
CA ASN A 169 -4.92 5.46 16.32
C ASN A 169 -5.62 6.80 16.09
N ASN A 170 -5.27 7.50 15.02
CA ASN A 170 -5.88 8.81 14.75
C ASN A 170 -7.29 8.70 14.18
N ASP A 171 -7.65 7.60 13.53
CA ASP A 171 -9.06 7.36 13.25
C ASP A 171 -9.84 7.00 14.53
N SER A 172 -9.24 6.26 15.47
CA SER A 172 -9.86 5.86 16.77
C SER A 172 -11.29 5.28 16.64
N GLY A 173 -11.66 4.72 15.49
CA GLY A 173 -13.00 4.21 15.23
C GLY A 173 -14.05 5.29 14.92
N THR A 174 -13.62 6.54 14.74
CA THR A 174 -14.48 7.66 14.31
C THR A 174 -14.88 7.56 12.84
N GLN A 175 -14.18 6.73 12.05
CA GLN A 175 -14.39 6.55 10.61
C GLN A 175 -14.23 7.84 9.80
N THR A 176 -13.38 8.74 10.28
CA THR A 176 -13.09 10.03 9.65
C THR A 176 -11.86 10.02 8.76
N LEU A 177 -11.05 8.97 8.85
CA LEU A 177 -9.90 8.69 8.00
C LEU A 177 -10.01 7.29 7.37
N ILE A 178 -10.89 6.45 7.93
CA ILE A 178 -11.06 5.04 7.60
C ILE A 178 -12.54 4.71 7.40
N ARG A 179 -12.98 4.45 6.16
CA ARG A 179 -14.39 4.13 5.84
C ARG A 179 -14.57 2.81 5.09
N GLU A 180 -15.31 1.89 5.68
CA GLU A 180 -15.80 0.66 5.01
C GLU A 180 -17.25 0.87 4.55
N GLU A 181 -17.55 0.64 3.28
CA GLU A 181 -18.85 0.95 2.67
C GLU A 181 -19.24 -0.08 1.59
N THR A 182 -20.34 0.07 0.85
CA THR A 182 -20.68 -0.78 -0.33
C THR A 182 -21.03 0.08 -1.53
N ILE A 183 -20.57 -0.26 -2.74
CA ILE A 183 -20.96 0.41 -4.00
C ILE A 183 -21.64 -0.54 -4.96
N THR A 184 -22.64 -0.03 -5.67
CA THR A 184 -23.35 -0.74 -6.72
C THR A 184 -23.06 -0.13 -8.10
N TRP A 185 -23.53 -0.80 -9.15
CA TRP A 185 -23.34 -0.34 -10.52
C TRP A 185 -23.91 1.08 -10.73
N ALA A 186 -23.13 1.95 -11.37
CA ALA A 186 -23.48 3.34 -11.66
C ALA A 186 -23.79 4.21 -10.42
N GLU A 187 -23.51 3.71 -9.22
CA GLU A 187 -23.57 4.49 -7.99
C GLU A 187 -22.34 5.41 -7.92
N LEU A 188 -22.54 6.58 -7.31
CA LEU A 188 -21.50 7.54 -7.00
C LEU A 188 -21.54 7.79 -5.48
N ASP A 189 -20.43 7.48 -4.82
CA ASP A 189 -20.19 7.87 -3.42
C ASP A 189 -19.26 9.07 -3.41
N GLU A 190 -19.66 10.15 -2.73
CA GLU A 190 -18.87 11.37 -2.61
C GLU A 190 -18.88 11.86 -1.17
N ILE A 191 -17.69 12.14 -0.65
CA ILE A 191 -17.50 12.68 0.69
C ILE A 191 -16.64 13.93 0.64
N ASN A 192 -16.89 14.82 1.60
CA ASN A 192 -16.07 16.00 1.81
C ASN A 192 -14.98 15.70 2.85
N ILE A 193 -13.75 16.09 2.55
CA ILE A 193 -12.61 16.06 3.48
C ILE A 193 -12.05 17.46 3.62
N THR A 194 -11.65 17.84 4.83
CA THR A 194 -11.05 19.16 5.07
C THR A 194 -9.54 19.03 5.07
N VAL A 195 -8.89 19.77 4.17
CA VAL A 195 -7.43 19.87 4.07
C VAL A 195 -6.98 21.15 4.77
N PRO A 196 -6.16 21.07 5.83
CA PRO A 196 -5.68 22.26 6.52
C PRO A 196 -4.58 22.98 5.72
N SER A 197 -4.19 24.18 6.16
CA SER A 197 -3.09 24.92 5.52
C SER A 197 -1.73 24.29 5.81
N GLY A 198 -0.81 24.42 4.85
CA GLY A 198 0.60 24.03 5.01
C GLY A 198 0.93 22.55 4.79
N TRP A 199 -0.04 21.72 4.42
CA TRP A 199 0.21 20.30 4.16
C TRP A 199 1.03 20.08 2.90
N LYS A 200 1.90 19.06 2.94
CA LYS A 200 2.84 18.76 1.85
C LYS A 200 2.36 17.65 0.92
N ARG A 201 1.45 16.81 1.39
CA ARG A 201 0.91 15.68 0.62
C ARG A 201 -0.51 15.42 1.08
N LEU A 202 -1.43 15.24 0.14
CA LEU A 202 -2.71 14.54 0.33
C LEU A 202 -2.62 13.24 -0.45
N ARG A 203 -2.95 12.12 0.19
CA ARG A 203 -2.96 10.79 -0.39
C ARG A 203 -4.29 10.12 -0.08
N VAL A 204 -4.99 9.61 -1.08
CA VAL A 204 -6.25 8.89 -0.92
C VAL A 204 -6.11 7.53 -1.56
N THR A 205 -6.40 6.46 -0.81
CA THR A 205 -6.30 5.08 -1.29
C THR A 205 -7.67 4.40 -1.22
N LEU A 206 -8.09 3.83 -2.34
CA LEU A 206 -9.26 2.99 -2.50
C LEU A 206 -8.78 1.55 -2.71
N ALA A 207 -9.36 0.58 -1.98
CA ALA A 207 -9.12 -0.84 -2.24
C ALA A 207 -10.39 -1.65 -2.03
N TRP A 208 -10.55 -2.73 -2.80
CA TRP A 208 -11.70 -3.61 -2.68
C TRP A 208 -11.33 -5.09 -2.83
N ASP A 209 -12.06 -5.94 -2.11
CA ASP A 209 -12.00 -7.39 -2.26
C ASP A 209 -12.81 -7.79 -3.52
N ASP A 210 -12.15 -7.85 -4.67
CA ASP A 210 -12.83 -8.10 -5.95
C ASP A 210 -13.26 -9.57 -6.10
N LYS A 211 -14.26 -9.83 -6.96
CA LYS A 211 -14.67 -11.21 -7.29
C LYS A 211 -13.52 -11.96 -7.95
N PRO A 212 -13.38 -13.29 -7.74
CA PRO A 212 -12.44 -14.09 -8.51
C PRO A 212 -12.66 -13.87 -10.02
N GLY A 213 -11.60 -13.50 -10.73
CA GLY A 213 -11.61 -13.39 -12.19
C GLY A 213 -11.53 -14.76 -12.85
N SER A 214 -11.83 -14.82 -14.15
CA SER A 214 -11.57 -16.03 -14.94
C SER A 214 -10.05 -16.21 -15.15
N THR A 215 -9.57 -17.45 -15.10
CA THR A 215 -8.16 -17.79 -15.42
C THR A 215 -7.82 -17.59 -16.90
N THR A 216 -8.82 -17.40 -17.77
CA THR A 216 -8.65 -17.18 -19.21
C THR A 216 -8.97 -15.75 -19.64
N ALA A 217 -9.36 -14.86 -18.71
CA ALA A 217 -9.67 -13.48 -19.04
C ALA A 217 -8.38 -12.68 -19.29
N ALA A 218 -8.39 -11.84 -20.33
CA ALA A 218 -7.30 -10.90 -20.61
C ALA A 218 -7.11 -9.84 -19.52
N ASN A 219 -8.18 -9.51 -18.79
CA ASN A 219 -8.17 -8.68 -17.59
C ASN A 219 -8.85 -9.45 -16.46
N SER A 220 -8.15 -9.66 -15.35
CA SER A 220 -8.73 -10.40 -14.23
C SER A 220 -9.70 -9.55 -13.40
N LEU A 221 -9.69 -8.22 -13.52
CA LEU A 221 -10.60 -7.32 -12.79
C LEU A 221 -12.06 -7.59 -13.19
N VAL A 222 -12.94 -7.73 -12.19
CA VAL A 222 -14.37 -8.03 -12.40
C VAL A 222 -15.23 -6.83 -12.07
N ASN A 223 -15.03 -6.23 -10.89
CA ASN A 223 -15.66 -4.97 -10.53
C ASN A 223 -14.64 -3.83 -10.70
N ASN A 224 -15.00 -2.85 -11.53
CA ASN A 224 -14.21 -1.66 -11.77
C ASN A 224 -14.80 -0.47 -11.01
N LEU A 225 -14.00 0.06 -10.08
CA LEU A 225 -14.30 1.26 -9.32
C LEU A 225 -13.28 2.33 -9.69
N ASP A 226 -13.73 3.57 -9.84
CA ASP A 226 -12.83 4.68 -10.17
C ASP A 226 -12.83 5.73 -9.06
N LEU A 227 -11.65 6.05 -8.52
CA LEU A 227 -11.38 7.07 -7.53
C LEU A 227 -11.07 8.41 -8.19
N TYR A 228 -11.63 9.49 -7.63
CA TYR A 228 -11.30 10.86 -7.99
C TYR A 228 -11.15 11.70 -6.73
N VAL A 229 -10.17 12.61 -6.73
CA VAL A 229 -9.99 13.59 -5.65
C VAL A 229 -10.08 14.99 -6.25
N ILE A 230 -11.04 15.77 -5.78
CA ILE A 230 -11.44 17.04 -6.40
C ILE A 230 -11.08 18.17 -5.45
N ALA A 231 -10.24 19.08 -5.94
CA ALA A 231 -9.79 20.25 -5.22
C ALA A 231 -10.90 21.29 -5.00
N PRO A 232 -10.74 22.23 -4.05
CA PRO A 232 -11.69 23.32 -3.83
C PRO A 232 -11.95 24.16 -5.08
N ASN A 233 -10.98 24.25 -5.99
CA ASN A 233 -11.11 24.97 -7.26
C ASN A 233 -11.74 24.13 -8.40
N GLY A 234 -12.19 22.91 -8.11
CA GLY A 234 -12.79 21.99 -9.09
C GLY A 234 -11.78 21.14 -9.89
N THR A 235 -10.46 21.29 -9.67
CA THR A 235 -9.46 20.44 -10.33
C THR A 235 -9.63 18.99 -9.92
N VAL A 236 -9.71 18.09 -10.89
CA VAL A 236 -9.89 16.64 -10.66
C VAL A 236 -8.54 15.94 -10.76
N TYR A 237 -8.13 15.30 -9.67
CA TYR A 237 -6.97 14.43 -9.59
C TYR A 237 -7.39 12.97 -9.73
N LYS A 238 -6.62 12.22 -10.51
CA LYS A 238 -6.88 10.81 -10.84
C LYS A 238 -5.78 9.90 -10.25
N PRO A 239 -6.06 8.59 -10.11
CA PRO A 239 -5.12 7.66 -9.53
C PRO A 239 -3.82 7.55 -10.32
N TRP A 240 -2.78 7.08 -9.65
CA TRP A 240 -1.58 6.59 -10.33
C TRP A 240 -1.93 5.40 -11.22
N ILE A 241 -1.35 5.37 -12.42
CA ILE A 241 -1.40 4.27 -13.37
C ILE A 241 0.00 3.95 -13.88
N LEU A 242 0.27 2.66 -14.08
CA LEU A 242 1.50 2.16 -14.69
C LEU A 242 1.22 1.63 -16.09
N ASN A 243 2.21 1.75 -16.98
CA ASN A 243 2.13 1.21 -18.33
C ASN A 243 2.80 -0.18 -18.39
N PRO A 244 2.03 -1.28 -18.46
CA PRO A 244 2.61 -2.62 -18.51
C PRO A 244 3.39 -2.91 -19.80
N ALA A 245 3.16 -2.15 -20.88
CA ALA A 245 3.93 -2.29 -22.13
C ALA A 245 5.33 -1.67 -22.03
N ILE A 246 5.55 -0.75 -21.08
CA ILE A 246 6.86 -0.12 -20.84
C ILE A 246 7.09 -0.08 -19.32
N PRO A 247 7.30 -1.25 -18.68
CA PRO A 247 7.22 -1.40 -17.23
C PRO A 247 8.34 -0.69 -16.46
N ALA A 248 9.38 -0.23 -17.15
CA ALA A 248 10.43 0.58 -16.56
C ALA A 248 10.03 2.05 -16.39
N ASN A 249 8.98 2.55 -17.03
CA ASN A 249 8.61 3.97 -16.95
C ASN A 249 8.02 4.33 -15.58
N ALA A 250 8.16 5.60 -15.19
CA ALA A 250 7.49 6.14 -14.00
C ALA A 250 5.97 6.10 -14.17
N ALA A 251 5.25 6.06 -13.05
CA ALA A 251 3.80 6.16 -13.05
C ALA A 251 3.34 7.51 -13.61
N THR A 252 2.19 7.50 -14.26
CA THR A 252 1.44 8.69 -14.64
C THR A 252 0.11 8.69 -13.91
N THR A 253 -0.78 9.65 -14.16
CA THR A 253 -2.12 9.64 -13.58
C THR A 253 -3.20 9.38 -14.64
N GLY A 254 -4.28 8.69 -14.26
CA GLY A 254 -5.36 8.32 -15.16
C GLY A 254 -6.41 7.46 -14.48
N VAL A 255 -7.45 7.09 -15.23
CA VAL A 255 -8.43 6.10 -14.74
C VAL A 255 -7.78 4.72 -14.78
N ASP A 256 -7.81 3.99 -13.67
CA ASP A 256 -7.28 2.63 -13.60
C ASP A 256 -8.42 1.62 -13.82
N SER A 257 -8.30 0.81 -14.87
CA SER A 257 -9.26 -0.24 -15.18
C SER A 257 -8.68 -1.66 -15.04
N ARG A 258 -7.58 -1.80 -14.30
CA ARG A 258 -6.85 -3.06 -14.11
C ARG A 258 -6.70 -3.42 -12.64
N ASN A 259 -6.36 -2.46 -11.79
CA ASN A 259 -6.05 -2.71 -10.39
C ASN A 259 -7.30 -2.64 -9.50
N ASN A 260 -7.35 -3.49 -8.47
CA ASN A 260 -8.35 -3.39 -7.38
C ASN A 260 -7.86 -2.55 -6.20
N LEU A 261 -6.93 -1.65 -6.48
CA LEU A 261 -6.23 -0.78 -5.55
C LEU A 261 -5.82 0.47 -6.33
N GLU A 262 -6.40 1.61 -5.97
CA GLU A 262 -6.13 2.90 -6.58
C GLU A 262 -5.63 3.88 -5.53
N GLN A 263 -4.64 4.70 -5.87
CA GLN A 263 -4.17 5.77 -5.01
C GLN A 263 -4.06 7.07 -5.79
N VAL A 264 -4.72 8.12 -5.29
CA VAL A 264 -4.53 9.49 -5.75
C VAL A 264 -3.57 10.19 -4.80
N GLU A 265 -2.65 10.96 -5.37
CA GLU A 265 -1.75 11.77 -4.59
C GLU A 265 -1.61 13.19 -5.13
N VAL A 266 -1.63 14.15 -4.21
CA VAL A 266 -1.51 15.57 -4.50
C VAL A 266 -0.39 16.16 -3.65
N ALA A 267 0.65 16.67 -4.29
CA ALA A 267 1.71 17.43 -3.63
C ALA A 267 1.25 18.85 -3.31
N ASN A 268 1.61 19.36 -2.13
CA ASN A 268 1.25 20.70 -1.65
C ASN A 268 -0.24 21.05 -1.86
N PRO A 269 -1.18 20.22 -1.36
CA PRO A 269 -2.60 20.46 -1.58
C PRO A 269 -3.04 21.80 -0.99
N ALA A 270 -3.91 22.52 -1.71
CA ALA A 270 -4.56 23.72 -1.21
C ALA A 270 -5.39 23.41 0.04
N SER A 271 -5.40 24.32 1.02
CA SER A 271 -6.32 24.22 2.14
C SER A 271 -7.76 24.42 1.72
N GLY A 272 -8.69 23.74 2.37
CA GLY A 272 -10.12 23.88 2.15
C GLY A 272 -10.82 22.53 2.07
N THR A 273 -12.07 22.57 1.62
CA THR A 273 -12.89 21.36 1.44
C THR A 273 -12.59 20.72 0.10
N TRP A 274 -12.08 19.49 0.14
CA TRP A 274 -11.88 18.63 -1.02
C TRP A 274 -13.00 17.59 -1.07
N LYS A 275 -13.26 17.06 -2.27
CA LYS A 275 -14.18 15.94 -2.44
C LYS A 275 -13.40 14.69 -2.79
N VAL A 276 -13.71 13.59 -2.13
CA VAL A 276 -13.28 12.25 -2.53
C VAL A 276 -14.49 11.57 -3.12
N ARG A 277 -14.36 11.13 -4.37
CA ARG A 277 -15.44 10.51 -5.14
C ARG A 277 -15.01 9.11 -5.58
N VAL A 278 -15.91 8.15 -5.43
CA VAL A 278 -15.75 6.79 -5.95
C VAL A 278 -16.96 6.44 -6.80
N ASN A 279 -16.70 6.04 -8.04
CA ASN A 279 -17.73 5.63 -8.99
C ASN A 279 -17.76 4.11 -9.13
N GLY A 280 -18.96 3.52 -9.13
CA GLY A 280 -19.21 2.12 -9.47
C GLY A 280 -19.25 1.92 -10.99
N THR A 281 -18.14 2.18 -11.68
CA THR A 281 -18.07 2.26 -13.14
C THR A 281 -18.54 0.99 -13.85
N TYR A 282 -18.17 -0.18 -13.34
CA TYR A 282 -18.66 -1.47 -13.83
C TYR A 282 -18.71 -2.48 -12.68
N VAL A 283 -19.89 -2.74 -12.13
CA VAL A 283 -20.07 -3.62 -10.94
C VAL A 283 -21.14 -4.68 -11.23
N PRO A 284 -20.85 -5.70 -12.06
CA PRO A 284 -21.82 -6.75 -12.41
C PRO A 284 -22.17 -7.68 -11.24
N TRP A 285 -21.48 -7.56 -10.10
CA TRP A 285 -21.69 -8.34 -8.89
C TRP A 285 -21.52 -7.46 -7.65
N VAL A 286 -22.51 -7.43 -6.73
CA VAL A 286 -22.49 -6.56 -5.53
C VAL A 286 -21.49 -7.05 -4.46
N PHE A 287 -20.64 -6.16 -3.91
CA PHE A 287 -19.70 -6.45 -2.79
C PHE A 287 -19.38 -5.24 -1.87
N TYR A 288 -18.67 -5.50 -0.76
CA TYR A 288 -18.19 -4.54 0.25
C TYR A 288 -16.87 -3.82 -0.17
N ARG A 289 -16.79 -2.48 -0.04
CA ARG A 289 -15.69 -1.52 -0.39
C ARG A 289 -15.00 -0.90 0.85
N TYR A 290 -13.82 -0.29 0.64
CA TYR A 290 -13.17 0.63 1.60
C TYR A 290 -12.53 1.88 0.94
N LEU A 291 -12.67 3.04 1.60
CA LEU A 291 -12.03 4.32 1.32
C LEU A 291 -11.16 4.76 2.52
N GLY A 292 -9.89 5.10 2.30
CA GLY A 292 -9.04 5.72 3.33
C GLY A 292 -8.19 6.87 2.78
N TRP A 293 -7.97 7.93 3.56
CA TRP A 293 -7.15 9.08 3.14
C TRP A 293 -6.21 9.62 4.23
N SER A 294 -4.93 9.75 3.90
CA SER A 294 -3.90 10.31 4.77
C SER A 294 -3.27 11.55 4.18
N PHE A 295 -2.70 12.35 5.05
CA PHE A 295 -1.98 13.56 4.67
C PHE A 295 -0.57 13.52 5.29
N TRP A 296 0.40 14.25 4.73
CA TRP A 296 1.79 14.30 5.24
C TRP A 296 2.32 15.72 5.42
N PHE A 297 3.13 15.91 6.47
CA PHE A 297 3.99 17.08 6.70
C PHE A 297 5.45 16.69 6.47
N GLY A 298 6.17 17.51 5.69
CA GLY A 298 7.62 17.42 5.55
C GLY A 298 8.32 18.41 6.46
N GLY A 299 9.22 17.89 7.30
CA GLY A 299 10.12 18.66 8.16
C GLY A 299 9.83 18.46 9.63
N GLY A 300 10.44 17.42 10.22
CA GLY A 300 10.28 17.08 11.64
C GLY A 300 9.53 15.77 11.83
N SER A 301 10.00 14.97 12.78
CA SER A 301 9.75 13.55 12.97
C SER A 301 8.31 13.15 13.34
N GLY A 302 7.30 13.99 13.10
CA GLY A 302 5.91 13.76 13.51
C GLY A 302 4.94 13.58 12.33
N ILE A 303 3.95 12.69 12.51
CA ILE A 303 2.77 12.57 11.64
C ILE A 303 1.60 13.22 12.40
N SER A 304 0.95 14.21 11.80
CA SER A 304 -0.24 14.86 12.36
C SER A 304 -1.46 14.49 11.53
N PHE A 305 -2.65 14.48 12.14
CA PHE A 305 -3.94 14.18 11.50
C PHE A 305 -4.99 15.19 11.95
N ILE A 306 -5.97 15.48 11.09
CA ILE A 306 -7.17 16.22 11.48
C ILE A 306 -8.40 15.38 11.15
N ILE A 307 -9.16 15.06 12.20
CA ILE A 307 -10.50 14.50 12.16
C ILE A 307 -11.47 15.68 12.00
N PRO A 308 -12.40 15.68 11.02
CA PRO A 308 -13.40 16.73 10.88
C PRO A 308 -14.13 16.99 12.20
N GLY A 309 -14.07 18.22 12.70
CA GLY A 309 -14.76 18.63 13.93
C GLY A 309 -13.93 18.59 15.23
N THR A 310 -12.63 18.28 15.19
CA THR A 310 -11.75 18.33 16.39
C THR A 310 -10.43 19.08 16.14
N GLN A 311 -9.79 19.53 17.22
CA GLN A 311 -8.55 20.33 17.22
C GLN A 311 -7.35 19.54 16.67
N MET A 312 -6.31 20.26 16.22
CA MET A 312 -5.05 19.70 15.71
C MET A 312 -4.37 18.78 16.75
N TYR A 313 -4.10 17.53 16.40
CA TYR A 313 -3.25 16.64 17.19
C TYR A 313 -1.86 16.57 16.54
N SER A 314 -0.85 17.14 17.22
CA SER A 314 0.56 16.90 16.91
C SER A 314 1.12 15.87 17.87
N LEU A 315 1.63 14.74 17.38
CA LEU A 315 2.44 13.86 18.21
C LEU A 315 3.91 14.29 18.10
N ALA A 316 4.45 14.85 19.18
CA ALA A 316 5.90 14.89 19.35
C ALA A 316 6.39 13.45 19.56
N LEU A 317 7.42 13.02 18.83
CA LEU A 317 8.07 11.75 19.15
C LEU A 317 8.60 11.83 20.58
N PRO A 318 8.43 10.78 21.41
CA PRO A 318 9.27 10.65 22.58
C PRO A 318 10.73 10.64 22.10
N SER A 319 11.56 11.49 22.69
CA SER A 319 13.01 11.35 22.55
C SER A 319 13.36 9.91 22.90
N ALA A 320 14.12 9.23 22.04
CA ALA A 320 14.61 7.89 22.31
C ALA A 320 15.47 7.93 23.58
N SER A 321 14.87 7.68 24.74
CA SER A 321 15.60 7.22 25.90
C SER A 321 15.94 5.77 25.63
N ALA A 322 17.23 5.52 25.43
CA ALA A 322 17.80 4.19 25.36
C ALA A 322 17.29 3.34 26.52
N GLU A 323 16.62 2.23 26.21
CA GLU A 323 16.56 1.09 27.12
C GLU A 323 17.46 -0.01 26.57
N LYS A 324 18.29 -0.51 27.49
CA LYS A 324 19.38 -1.48 27.32
C LYS A 324 18.86 -2.87 26.95
#